data_AF-A0A7J6TBD8-F1
#
_entry.id   AF-A0A7J6TBD8-F1
#
_cell.length_a   1.000
_cell.length_b   1.000
_cell.length_c   1.000
_cell.angle_alpha   90.00
_cell.angle_beta   90.00
_cell.angle_gamma   90.00
#
_symmetry.space_group_name_H-M   'P 1'
#
loop_
_entity.id
_entity.type
_entity.pdbx_description
1 polymer ?
#
loop_
_entity_poly.entity_id
_entity_poly.type
_entity_poly.pdbx_seq_one_letter_code
_entity_poly.pdbx_strand_id
1 'polypeptide(L)'
;GSVADLRLGDREVLWGADDANAPWCCTHRERDAHDYFLTSCCLTEGPSLHLWTGSMGNIRVWDLGARPTQIKSVPIPAGGQNVIVRSMCAVDGNLVAAAVANNVKIIDKRCPSHSCCVATILTGENKDISQVALLPSGGAGHLAIAATGLKLYDLRSFE
;
A
#
# COMPACT_ATOMS: atom_id res chain seq x y z
N GLY A 1 21.78 -4.41 49.32
CA GLY A 1 22.25 -3.65 48.14
C GLY A 1 22.54 -4.65 47.05
N SER A 2 22.18 -4.44 45.79
CA SER A 2 21.68 -3.26 45.09
C SER A 2 20.65 -3.75 44.07
N VAL A 3 19.53 -3.03 44.03
CA VAL A 3 18.58 -3.03 42.93
C VAL A 3 19.31 -2.35 41.77
N ALA A 4 19.39 -3.01 40.61
CA ALA A 4 19.77 -2.37 39.36
C ALA A 4 18.48 -2.04 38.62
N ASP A 5 18.06 -0.77 38.75
CA ASP A 5 17.03 -0.13 37.95
C ASP A 5 17.37 -0.27 36.46
N LEU A 6 16.65 -1.14 35.77
CA LEU A 6 16.65 -1.18 34.31
C LEU A 6 15.53 -0.25 33.85
N ARG A 7 15.92 1.00 33.54
CA ARG A 7 15.05 2.00 32.93
C ARG A 7 14.38 1.40 31.69
N LEU A 8 13.09 1.11 31.81
CA LEU A 8 12.18 0.83 30.70
C LEU A 8 12.08 2.09 29.82
N GLY A 9 12.86 2.14 28.75
CA GLY A 9 12.67 3.10 27.67
C GLY A 9 11.83 2.47 26.56
N ASP A 10 10.60 2.95 26.40
CA ASP A 10 9.68 2.86 25.24
C ASP A 10 10.09 1.92 24.09
N ARG A 11 10.09 0.61 24.32
CA ARG A 11 10.19 -0.39 23.24
C ARG A 11 8.88 -1.15 23.14
N GLU A 12 8.06 -0.79 22.16
CA GLU A 12 6.94 -1.60 21.70
C GLU A 12 7.52 -2.90 21.09
N VAL A 13 7.23 -4.03 21.74
CA VAL A 13 7.61 -5.37 21.30
C VAL A 13 6.37 -6.01 20.65
N LEU A 14 6.48 -6.43 19.37
CA LEU A 14 5.50 -7.31 18.72
C LEU A 14 6.08 -8.76 18.69
N TRP A 15 5.28 -9.86 18.52
CA TRP A 15 5.66 -11.32 18.74
C TRP A 15 5.79 -12.35 17.55
N GLY A 16 7.01 -12.79 17.13
CA GLY A 16 7.46 -13.19 15.76
C GLY A 16 6.80 -14.41 15.08
N ALA A 17 6.71 -14.46 13.74
CA ALA A 17 6.02 -15.54 12.99
C ALA A 17 6.83 -16.83 12.72
N ASP A 18 8.16 -16.77 12.64
CA ASP A 18 8.97 -17.91 12.13
C ASP A 18 9.79 -18.64 13.20
N ASP A 19 9.85 -18.05 14.40
CA ASP A 19 10.23 -18.71 15.63
C ASP A 19 9.21 -18.22 16.65
N ALA A 20 8.31 -19.10 17.09
CA ALA A 20 7.21 -18.73 17.98
C ALA A 20 7.70 -18.07 19.29
N ASN A 21 9.00 -18.16 19.58
CA ASN A 21 9.65 -17.55 20.74
C ASN A 21 10.53 -16.32 20.41
N ALA A 22 10.75 -15.98 19.13
CA ALA A 22 11.54 -14.80 18.77
C ALA A 22 10.68 -13.52 18.89
N PRO A 23 11.18 -12.46 19.55
CA PRO A 23 10.48 -11.17 19.57
C PRO A 23 10.53 -10.54 18.16
N TRP A 24 9.42 -10.02 17.60
CA TRP A 24 9.55 -9.09 16.45
C TRP A 24 10.23 -7.86 16.99
N CYS A 25 11.28 -7.50 16.29
CA CYS A 25 12.02 -6.30 16.51
C CYS A 25 11.60 -5.32 15.42
N CYS A 26 11.30 -4.08 15.79
CA CYS A 26 11.29 -3.00 14.81
C CYS A 26 12.75 -2.75 14.38
N THR A 27 13.13 -3.28 13.21
CA THR A 27 14.50 -3.17 12.66
C THR A 27 14.74 -1.87 11.91
N HIS A 28 13.66 -1.25 11.41
CA HIS A 28 13.70 0.01 10.69
C HIS A 28 12.46 0.84 11.02
N ARG A 29 12.65 2.15 11.16
CA ARG A 29 11.57 3.12 11.38
C ARG A 29 11.85 4.34 10.51
N GLU A 30 10.90 4.67 9.64
CA GLU A 30 10.91 5.90 8.88
C GLU A 30 9.82 6.83 9.44
N ARG A 31 10.23 7.99 9.96
CA ARG A 31 9.30 8.93 10.60
C ARG A 31 8.63 9.81 9.55
N ASP A 32 9.38 10.19 8.51
CA ASP A 32 8.95 11.16 7.52
C ASP A 32 8.63 10.45 6.20
N ALA A 33 7.98 9.29 6.33
CA ALA A 33 7.62 8.43 5.21
C ALA A 33 6.66 9.14 4.24
N HIS A 34 5.85 10.09 4.73
CA HIS A 34 4.95 10.93 3.96
C HIS A 34 4.82 12.31 4.63
N ASP A 35 4.45 13.32 3.86
CA ASP A 35 4.24 14.69 4.36
C ASP A 35 2.89 14.83 5.10
N TYR A 36 2.08 13.77 5.08
CA TYR A 36 0.80 13.62 5.77
C TYR A 36 0.65 12.18 6.30
N PHE A 37 -0.46 11.89 6.99
CA PHE A 37 -0.72 10.55 7.52
C PHE A 37 -0.61 9.47 6.44
N LEU A 38 0.12 8.40 6.75
CA LEU A 38 0.12 7.18 5.95
C LEU A 38 -1.22 6.48 6.18
N THR A 39 -2.00 6.33 5.12
CA THR A 39 -3.38 5.82 5.21
C THR A 39 -3.52 4.39 4.72
N SER A 40 -2.59 3.94 3.88
CA SER A 40 -2.61 2.58 3.35
C SER A 40 -1.21 2.11 2.97
N CYS A 41 -1.01 0.79 2.95
CA CYS A 41 0.18 0.19 2.39
C CYS A 41 -0.10 -1.19 1.80
N CYS A 42 0.73 -1.62 0.85
CA CYS A 42 0.74 -2.99 0.35
C CYS A 42 2.15 -3.41 -0.09
N LEU A 43 2.43 -4.71 -0.04
CA LEU A 43 3.67 -5.29 -0.53
C LEU A 43 3.44 -5.87 -1.93
N THR A 44 4.40 -5.66 -2.82
CA THR A 44 4.46 -6.36 -4.11
C THR A 44 5.69 -7.26 -4.15
N GLU A 45 5.49 -8.51 -4.51
CA GLU A 45 6.57 -9.49 -4.65
C GLU A 45 7.25 -9.42 -6.03
N GLY A 46 8.42 -10.04 -6.13
CA GLY A 46 9.25 -10.05 -7.33
C GLY A 46 10.73 -10.27 -7.00
N PRO A 47 11.65 -9.96 -7.93
CA PRO A 47 13.09 -10.05 -7.65
C PRO A 47 13.55 -9.10 -6.54
N SER A 48 12.82 -8.00 -6.33
CA SER A 48 12.95 -7.09 -5.19
C SER A 48 11.60 -6.96 -4.50
N LEU A 49 11.62 -6.92 -3.16
CA LEU A 49 10.44 -6.65 -2.35
C LEU A 49 10.20 -5.14 -2.32
N HIS A 50 9.06 -4.69 -2.86
CA HIS A 50 8.67 -3.29 -2.78
C HIS A 50 7.49 -3.08 -1.84
N LEU A 51 7.59 -2.07 -0.98
CA LEU A 51 6.50 -1.56 -0.19
C LEU A 51 5.92 -0.32 -0.87
N TRP A 52 4.62 -0.31 -1.07
CA TRP A 52 3.87 0.84 -1.54
C TRP A 52 3.14 1.46 -0.37
N THR A 53 3.28 2.76 -0.18
CA THR A 53 2.61 3.50 0.89
C THR A 53 1.82 4.66 0.31
N GLY A 54 0.54 4.73 0.66
CA GLY A 54 -0.39 5.76 0.21
C GLY A 54 -0.59 6.81 1.28
N SER A 55 -0.68 8.06 0.86
CA SER A 55 -1.03 9.19 1.71
C SER A 55 -1.89 10.18 0.91
N MET A 56 -1.99 11.40 1.41
CA MET A 56 -2.61 12.51 0.71
C MET A 56 -1.72 12.96 -0.45
N GLY A 57 -2.27 12.98 -1.67
CA GLY A 57 -1.64 13.54 -2.87
C GLY A 57 -0.57 12.69 -3.55
N ASN A 58 -0.05 11.64 -2.92
CA ASN A 58 0.92 10.75 -3.56
C ASN A 58 0.92 9.33 -3.00
N ILE A 59 1.58 8.44 -3.74
CA ILE A 59 1.99 7.11 -3.32
C ILE A 59 3.51 7.06 -3.39
N ARG A 60 4.17 6.60 -2.33
CA ARG A 60 5.62 6.39 -2.30
C ARG A 60 5.93 4.90 -2.40
N VAL A 61 7.00 4.57 -3.10
CA VAL A 61 7.49 3.20 -3.28
C VAL A 61 8.85 3.08 -2.63
N TRP A 62 9.01 2.02 -1.85
CA TRP A 62 10.19 1.73 -1.06
C TRP A 62 10.77 0.40 -1.53
N ASP A 63 12.07 0.39 -1.80
CA ASP A 63 12.83 -0.85 -1.90
C ASP A 63 13.14 -1.32 -0.47
N LEU A 64 12.75 -2.56 -0.14
CA LEU A 64 12.94 -3.17 1.18
C LEU A 64 14.17 -4.10 1.25
N GLY A 65 15.23 -3.80 0.50
CA GLY A 65 16.52 -4.48 0.62
C GLY A 65 17.16 -4.33 2.01
N ALA A 66 18.48 -4.47 2.10
CA ALA A 66 19.19 -4.42 3.38
C ALA A 66 18.94 -3.14 4.20
N ARG A 67 18.64 -2.03 3.52
CA ARG A 67 18.14 -0.79 4.12
C ARG A 67 16.96 -0.28 3.30
N PRO A 68 15.78 -0.10 3.92
CA PRO A 68 14.65 0.48 3.23
C PRO A 68 14.98 1.87 2.66
N THR A 69 14.69 2.09 1.39
CA THR A 69 14.92 3.38 0.72
C THR A 69 13.74 3.76 -0.17
N GLN A 70 13.31 5.02 -0.14
CA GLN A 70 12.30 5.51 -1.06
C GLN A 70 12.91 5.62 -2.46
N ILE A 71 12.42 4.83 -3.41
CA ILE A 71 12.92 4.81 -4.78
C ILE A 71 12.02 5.58 -5.75
N LYS A 72 10.77 5.84 -5.37
CA LYS A 72 9.80 6.51 -6.24
C LYS A 72 8.70 7.23 -5.48
N SER A 73 8.21 8.33 -6.07
CA SER A 73 6.97 9.00 -5.69
C SER A 73 6.06 9.12 -6.91
N VAL A 74 4.86 8.57 -6.81
CA VAL A 74 3.81 8.62 -7.82
C VAL A 74 2.80 9.68 -7.39
N PRO A 75 2.77 10.85 -8.06
CA PRO A 75 1.78 11.85 -7.75
C PRO A 75 0.39 11.31 -8.09
N ILE A 76 -0.57 11.58 -7.22
CA ILE A 76 -1.97 11.32 -7.49
C ILE A 76 -2.58 12.64 -7.91
N PRO A 77 -2.80 12.88 -9.22
CA PRO A 77 -3.27 14.16 -9.69
C PRO A 77 -4.64 14.42 -9.10
N ALA A 78 -4.71 15.45 -8.28
CA ALA A 78 -5.95 16.01 -7.80
C ALA A 78 -6.03 17.41 -8.39
N GLY A 79 -7.12 17.72 -9.08
CA GLY A 79 -7.38 19.05 -9.64
C GLY A 79 -7.61 20.11 -8.56
N GLY A 80 -6.64 20.31 -7.66
CA GLY A 80 -6.67 21.26 -6.55
C GLY A 80 -7.24 20.75 -5.23
N GLN A 81 -7.53 19.45 -5.07
CA GLN A 81 -8.12 18.88 -3.84
C GLN A 81 -7.15 17.95 -3.09
N ASN A 82 -7.25 17.90 -1.77
CA ASN A 82 -6.51 16.97 -0.91
C ASN A 82 -7.06 15.55 -1.06
N VAL A 83 -6.68 14.87 -2.15
CA VAL A 83 -7.14 13.49 -2.42
C VAL A 83 -6.30 12.50 -1.64
N ILE A 84 -6.97 11.61 -0.90
CA ILE A 84 -6.37 10.61 -0.03
C ILE A 84 -6.39 9.25 -0.72
N VAL A 85 -5.27 8.52 -0.65
CA VAL A 85 -5.20 7.11 -1.03
C VAL A 85 -5.72 6.26 0.13
N ARG A 86 -6.98 5.82 0.05
CA ARG A 86 -7.67 5.18 1.19
C ARG A 86 -7.30 3.72 1.39
N SER A 87 -7.00 3.01 0.31
CA SER A 87 -6.72 1.58 0.34
C SER A 87 -5.86 1.20 -0.85
N MET A 88 -4.99 0.22 -0.66
CA MET A 88 -4.18 -0.34 -1.73
C MET A 88 -4.10 -1.86 -1.58
N CYS A 89 -4.00 -2.55 -2.71
CA CYS A 89 -3.68 -3.96 -2.73
C CYS A 89 -2.79 -4.28 -3.93
N ALA A 90 -1.88 -5.24 -3.74
CA ALA A 90 -1.19 -5.87 -4.86
C ALA A 90 -2.20 -6.70 -5.64
N VAL A 91 -2.21 -6.50 -6.95
CA VAL A 91 -3.08 -7.22 -7.89
C VAL A 91 -2.34 -8.42 -8.47
N ASP A 92 -1.06 -8.22 -8.79
CA ASP A 92 -0.12 -9.26 -9.13
C ASP A 92 1.28 -8.78 -8.74
N GLY A 93 2.32 -9.50 -9.17
CA GLY A 93 3.70 -9.09 -8.92
C GLY A 93 4.04 -7.70 -9.48
N ASN A 94 3.34 -7.21 -10.50
CA ASN A 94 3.64 -5.96 -11.21
C ASN A 94 2.63 -4.84 -11.02
N LEU A 95 1.41 -5.14 -10.59
CA LEU A 95 0.28 -4.22 -10.55
C LEU A 95 -0.16 -3.94 -9.12
N VAL A 96 -0.48 -2.68 -8.86
CA VAL A 96 -1.07 -2.21 -7.60
C VAL A 96 -2.38 -1.52 -7.90
N ALA A 97 -3.45 -1.91 -7.21
CA ALA A 97 -4.71 -1.18 -7.20
C ALA A 97 -4.71 -0.20 -6.03
N ALA A 98 -5.01 1.07 -6.31
CA ALA A 98 -5.10 2.13 -5.31
C ALA A 98 -6.48 2.81 -5.36
N ALA A 99 -7.20 2.78 -4.25
CA ALA A 99 -8.47 3.49 -4.06
C ALA A 99 -8.19 4.98 -3.82
N VAL A 100 -8.63 5.81 -4.76
CA VAL A 100 -8.36 7.25 -4.82
C VAL A 100 -9.68 7.97 -5.07
N ALA A 101 -10.17 8.67 -4.04
CA ALA A 101 -11.51 9.25 -4.04
C ALA A 101 -12.56 8.20 -4.44
N ASN A 102 -13.33 8.44 -5.51
CA ASN A 102 -14.39 7.55 -5.99
C ASN A 102 -13.94 6.55 -7.08
N ASN A 103 -12.64 6.48 -7.36
CA ASN A 103 -12.07 5.68 -8.44
C ASN A 103 -10.96 4.75 -7.94
N VAL A 104 -10.69 3.66 -8.66
CA VAL A 104 -9.49 2.85 -8.42
C VAL A 104 -8.50 3.04 -9.55
N LYS A 105 -7.26 3.39 -9.21
CA LYS A 105 -6.15 3.45 -10.15
C LYS A 105 -5.40 2.14 -10.15
N ILE A 106 -5.18 1.56 -11.33
CA ILE A 106 -4.30 0.40 -11.51
C ILE A 106 -2.95 0.92 -11.98
N ILE A 107 -1.92 0.63 -11.20
CA ILE A 107 -0.58 1.19 -11.33
C ILE A 107 0.39 0.07 -11.70
N ASP A 108 1.14 0.22 -12.79
CA ASP A 108 2.20 -0.71 -13.19
C ASP A 108 3.55 -0.29 -12.59
N LYS A 109 4.14 -1.18 -11.77
CA LYS A 109 5.44 -0.97 -11.11
C LYS A 109 6.59 -0.80 -12.09
N ARG A 110 6.49 -1.41 -13.28
CA ARG A 110 7.54 -1.43 -14.30
C ARG A 110 7.64 -0.10 -15.05
N CYS A 111 6.57 0.70 -15.02
CA CYS A 111 6.54 1.96 -15.73
C CYS A 111 7.57 2.93 -15.10
N PRO A 112 8.60 3.39 -15.84
CA PRO A 112 9.64 4.22 -15.27
C PRO A 112 9.21 5.69 -15.07
N SER A 113 8.09 6.11 -15.67
CA SER A 113 7.62 7.49 -15.65
C SER A 113 6.81 7.84 -14.40
N HIS A 114 6.45 9.12 -14.26
CA HIS A 114 5.56 9.62 -13.20
C HIS A 114 4.09 9.21 -13.38
N SER A 115 3.67 8.79 -14.59
CA SER A 115 2.28 8.38 -14.88
C SER A 115 2.18 6.87 -15.08
N CYS A 116 2.29 6.11 -14.00
CA CYS A 116 2.23 4.65 -14.03
C CYS A 116 0.81 4.07 -14.04
N CYS A 117 -0.21 4.91 -14.16
CA CYS A 117 -1.61 4.50 -14.16
C CYS A 117 -1.97 3.87 -15.52
N VAL A 118 -2.12 2.55 -15.56
CA VAL A 118 -2.46 1.79 -16.79
C VAL A 118 -3.96 1.64 -16.99
N ALA A 119 -4.74 1.68 -15.91
CA ALA A 119 -6.19 1.68 -15.98
C ALA A 119 -6.81 2.48 -14.83
N THR A 120 -8.03 2.97 -15.03
CA THR A 120 -8.86 3.55 -13.97
C THR A 120 -10.22 2.87 -13.98
N ILE A 121 -10.57 2.25 -12.85
CA ILE A 121 -11.87 1.64 -12.65
C ILE A 121 -12.80 2.71 -12.08
N LEU A 122 -13.77 3.11 -12.90
CA LEU A 122 -14.83 4.03 -12.53
C LEU A 122 -16.00 3.22 -11.98
N THR A 123 -16.25 3.33 -10.68
CA THR A 123 -17.33 2.58 -10.03
C THR A 123 -18.73 3.11 -10.38
N GLY A 124 -18.79 4.29 -11.01
CA GLY A 124 -20.02 5.06 -11.23
C GLY A 124 -20.58 5.68 -9.95
N GLU A 125 -19.89 5.53 -8.81
CA GLU A 125 -20.34 6.05 -7.53
C GLU A 125 -19.83 7.47 -7.29
N ASN A 126 -20.68 8.27 -6.62
CA ASN A 126 -20.31 9.63 -6.20
C ASN A 126 -19.83 9.67 -4.74
N LYS A 127 -19.36 8.52 -4.24
CA LYS A 127 -18.85 8.34 -2.88
C LYS A 127 -17.45 7.76 -2.94
N ASP A 128 -16.65 8.15 -1.96
CA ASP A 128 -15.29 7.67 -1.85
C ASP A 128 -15.25 6.17 -1.59
N ILE A 129 -14.36 5.49 -2.29
CA ILE A 129 -14.06 4.07 -2.10
C ILE A 129 -13.38 3.90 -0.76
N SER A 130 -13.91 3.02 0.08
CA SER A 130 -13.36 2.72 1.40
C SER A 130 -12.26 1.68 1.34
N GLN A 131 -12.41 0.66 0.47
CA GLN A 131 -11.48 -0.47 0.43
C GLN A 131 -11.40 -1.12 -0.95
N VAL A 132 -10.20 -1.62 -1.26
CA VAL A 132 -9.96 -2.54 -2.38
C VAL A 132 -9.29 -3.81 -1.88
N ALA A 133 -9.65 -4.95 -2.44
CA ALA A 133 -9.03 -6.23 -2.13
C ALA A 133 -9.00 -7.14 -3.36
N LEU A 134 -7.88 -7.83 -3.56
CA LEU A 134 -7.76 -8.87 -4.57
C LEU A 134 -8.33 -10.18 -4.01
N LEU A 135 -9.20 -10.84 -4.77
CA LEU A 135 -9.60 -12.21 -4.47
C LEU A 135 -8.56 -13.18 -5.06
N PRO A 136 -7.98 -14.08 -4.24
CA PRO A 136 -7.08 -15.11 -4.72
C PRO A 136 -7.88 -16.19 -5.47
N SER A 137 -8.20 -15.95 -6.75
CA SER A 137 -8.70 -16.97 -7.67
C SER A 137 -7.58 -17.33 -8.64
N GLY A 138 -7.04 -18.55 -8.52
CA GLY A 138 -5.78 -19.05 -9.13
C GLY A 138 -5.69 -19.05 -10.65
N GLY A 139 -5.85 -17.90 -11.29
CA GLY A 139 -5.69 -17.71 -12.73
C GLY A 139 -6.19 -16.36 -13.26
N ALA A 140 -7.01 -15.63 -12.50
CA ALA A 140 -7.45 -14.28 -12.84
C ALA A 140 -7.98 -13.57 -11.60
N GLY A 141 -7.36 -12.45 -11.24
CA GLY A 141 -7.73 -11.69 -10.04
C GLY A 141 -9.06 -10.99 -10.21
N HIS A 142 -10.04 -11.31 -9.36
CA HIS A 142 -11.18 -10.41 -9.19
C HIS A 142 -10.79 -9.33 -8.20
N LEU A 143 -11.12 -8.08 -8.51
CA LEU A 143 -10.94 -6.96 -7.59
C LEU A 143 -12.28 -6.64 -6.92
N ALA A 144 -12.33 -6.82 -5.61
CA ALA A 144 -13.41 -6.30 -4.77
C ALA A 144 -13.18 -4.82 -4.50
N ILE A 145 -14.22 -4.03 -4.73
CA ILE A 145 -14.26 -2.60 -4.44
C ILE A 145 -15.44 -2.33 -3.53
N ALA A 146 -15.15 -1.80 -2.33
CA ALA A 146 -16.15 -1.41 -1.35
C ALA A 146 -16.30 0.11 -1.32
N ALA A 147 -17.55 0.57 -1.45
CA ALA A 147 -17.94 1.97 -1.34
C ALA A 147 -19.33 2.04 -0.66
N THR A 148 -20.39 2.44 -1.39
CA THR A 148 -21.76 2.31 -0.85
C THR A 148 -22.27 0.88 -0.87
N GLY A 149 -21.71 0.05 -1.75
CA GLY A 149 -21.88 -1.39 -1.78
C GLY A 149 -20.56 -2.10 -2.09
N LEU A 150 -20.64 -3.41 -2.32
CA LEU A 150 -19.54 -4.24 -2.78
C LEU A 150 -19.71 -4.55 -4.27
N LYS A 151 -18.69 -4.25 -5.07
CA LYS A 151 -18.64 -4.59 -6.50
C LYS A 151 -17.40 -5.44 -6.78
N LEU A 152 -17.57 -6.44 -7.63
CA LEU A 152 -16.48 -7.29 -8.12
C LEU A 152 -16.18 -6.94 -9.57
N TYR A 153 -14.91 -6.74 -9.88
CA TYR A 153 -14.42 -6.47 -11.22
C TYR A 153 -13.52 -7.61 -11.68
N ASP A 154 -13.74 -8.11 -12.88
CA ASP A 154 -12.79 -8.99 -13.55
C ASP A 154 -11.65 -8.15 -14.11
N LEU A 155 -10.41 -8.47 -13.75
CA LEU A 155 -9.26 -7.73 -14.24
C LEU A 155 -8.83 -8.16 -15.65
N ARG A 156 -9.31 -9.30 -16.16
CA ARG A 156 -9.04 -9.74 -17.54
C ARG A 156 -9.78 -8.93 -18.59
N SER A 157 -10.89 -8.28 -18.24
CA SER A 157 -11.67 -7.48 -19.19
C SER A 157 -11.04 -6.12 -19.51
N PHE A 158 -9.83 -5.84 -18.99
CA PHE A 158 -9.08 -4.63 -19.30
C PHE A 158 -8.04 -4.82 -20.43
N GLU A 159 -8.00 -5.99 -21.08
CA GLU A 159 -7.26 -6.23 -22.33
C GLU A 159 -8.07 -5.84 -23.59
#